data_AF-A0A372FBF2-F1
#
_entry.id   AF-A0A372FBF2-F1
#
_cell.length_a   1.000
_cell.length_b   1.000
_cell.length_c   1.000
_cell.angle_alpha   90.00
_cell.angle_beta   90.00
_cell.angle_gamma   90.00
#
_symmetry.space_group_name_H-M   'P 1'
#
loop_
_entity.id
_entity.type
_entity.pdbx_description
1 polymer ?
#
loop_
_entity_poly.entity_id
_entity_poly.type
_entity_poly.pdbx_seq_one_letter_code
_entity_poly.pdbx_strand_id
1 'polypeptide(L)' 'MKEELSERDYKVLNLLHQIEEVNKMIDLHSQEGGIGIMKQQYEEILAKYIEELNQVVKEFNGNLSFAMAA' A
#
# COMPACT_ATOMS: atom_id res chain seq x y z
N MET A 1 -22.79 9.67 18.43
CA MET A 1 -22.31 8.28 18.29
C MET A 1 -20.96 8.35 17.62
N LYS A 2 -19.92 7.71 18.18
CA LYS A 2 -18.74 7.39 17.37
C LYS A 2 -19.17 6.22 16.50
N GLU A 3 -19.13 6.38 15.18
CA GLU A 3 -19.32 5.24 14.29
C GLU A 3 -18.14 4.30 14.51
N GLU A 4 -18.43 3.06 14.92
CA GLU A 4 -17.41 2.03 15.02
C GLU A 4 -17.01 1.62 13.61
N LEU A 5 -15.70 1.60 13.38
CA LEU A 5 -15.12 1.13 12.13
C LEU A 5 -15.45 -0.35 11.94
N SER A 6 -15.83 -0.73 10.72
CA SER A 6 -16.03 -2.13 10.37
C SER A 6 -14.68 -2.87 10.29
N GLU A 7 -14.69 -4.20 10.36
CA GLU A 7 -13.49 -5.02 10.12
C GLU A 7 -12.80 -4.68 8.79
N ARG A 8 -13.60 -4.27 7.79
CA ARG A 8 -13.10 -3.84 6.49
C ARG A 8 -12.39 -2.50 6.55
N ASP A 9 -12.92 -1.52 7.28
CA ASP A 9 -12.27 -0.23 7.47
C ASP A 9 -10.94 -0.41 8.19
N TYR A 10 -10.88 -1.31 9.18
CA TYR A 10 -9.62 -1.70 9.81
C TYR A 10 -8.65 -2.34 8.83
N LYS A 11 -9.12 -3.21 7.93
CA LYS A 11 -8.29 -3.83 6.89
C LYS A 11 -7.68 -2.78 5.97
N VAL A 12 -8.47 -1.82 5.49
CA VAL A 12 -8.00 -0.72 4.63
C VAL A 12 -6.99 0.14 5.36
N LEU A 13 -7.28 0.56 6.60
CA LEU A 13 -6.36 1.37 7.40
C LEU A 13 -5.04 0.66 7.65
N ASN A 14 -5.08 -0.64 7.94
CA ASN A 14 -3.88 -1.44 8.13
C ASN A 14 -3.03 -1.51 6.85
N LEU A 15 -3.65 -1.75 5.69
CA LEU A 15 -2.93 -1.75 4.40
C LEU A 15 -2.33 -0.38 4.07
N LEU A 16 -3.05 0.71 4.33
CA LEU A 16 -2.52 2.07 4.14
C LEU A 16 -1.32 2.35 5.03
N HIS A 17 -1.36 1.92 6.29
CA HIS A 17 -0.22 2.04 7.20
C HIS A 17 0.98 1.22 6.73
N GLN A 18 0.75 -0.02 6.28
CA GLN A 18 1.81 -0.86 5.71
C GLN A 18 2.45 -0.23 4.45
N ILE A 19 1.65 0.37 3.58
CA ILE A 19 2.12 1.11 2.40
C ILE A 19 2.99 2.30 2.82
N GLU A 20 2.56 3.06 3.83
CA GLU A 20 3.33 4.20 4.37
C GLU A 20 4.71 3.75 4.89
N GLU A 21 4.75 2.67 5.68
CA GLU A 21 6.01 2.14 6.22
C GLU A 21 6.94 1.61 5.12
N VAL A 22 6.40 0.94 4.10
CA VAL A 22 7.22 0.47 2.96
C VAL A 22 7.76 1.64 2.15
N ASN A 23 6.98 2.69 1.93
CA ASN A 23 7.46 3.89 1.24
C ASN A 23 8.64 4.54 1.98
N LYS A 24 8.59 4.61 3.33
CA LYS A 24 9.74 5.09 4.13
C LYS A 24 11.00 4.25 3.89
N MET A 25 10.86 2.94 3.73
CA MET A 25 12.00 2.05 3.43
C MET A 25 12.54 2.22 2.01
N ILE A 26 11.66 2.44 1.02
CA ILE A 26 12.04 2.77 -0.36
C ILE A 26 12.82 4.08 -0.38
N ASP A 27 12.33 5.10 0.33
CA ASP A 27 12.99 6.41 0.41
C ASP A 27 14.37 6.29 1.06
N LEU A 28 14.48 5.54 2.16
CA LEU A 28 15.76 5.28 2.83
C LEU A 28 16.79 4.65 1.88
N HIS A 29 16.37 3.69 1.04
CA HIS A 29 17.27 3.02 0.10
C HIS A 29 17.39 3.70 -1.27
N SER A 30 16.64 4.77 -1.52
CA SER A 30 16.78 5.62 -2.70
C SER A 30 17.80 6.76 -2.50
N GLN A 31 18.21 7.03 -1.27
CA GLN A 31 19.22 8.01 -0.93
C GLN A 31 20.65 7.53 -1.26
N GLU A 32 21.59 8.47 -1.33
CA GLU A 32 23.01 8.17 -1.55
C GLU A 32 23.56 7.26 -0.44
N GLY A 33 24.17 6.13 -0.81
CA GLY A 33 24.58 5.08 0.13
C GLY A 33 23.50 4.03 0.43
N GLY A 34 22.31 4.15 -0.16
CA GLY A 34 21.25 3.14 -0.11
C GLY A 34 21.62 1.84 -0.84
N ILE A 35 20.92 0.75 -0.48
CA ILE A 35 21.14 -0.58 -1.07
C ILE A 35 20.08 -0.80 -2.14
N GLY A 36 20.47 -0.73 -3.42
CA GLY A 36 19.54 -0.85 -4.55
C GLY A 36 18.71 -2.14 -4.55
N ILE A 37 19.28 -3.26 -4.11
CA ILE A 37 18.55 -4.54 -3.96
C ILE A 37 17.44 -4.43 -2.91
N MET A 38 17.70 -3.74 -1.79
CA MET A 38 16.69 -3.55 -0.74
C MET A 38 15.56 -2.68 -1.26
N LYS A 39 15.87 -1.60 -1.97
CA LYS A 39 14.87 -0.76 -2.64
C LYS A 39 13.95 -1.60 -3.53
N GLN A 40 14.52 -2.42 -4.42
CA GLN A 40 13.75 -3.28 -5.31
C GLN A 40 12.84 -4.25 -4.55
N GLN A 41 13.34 -4.86 -3.47
CA GLN A 41 12.52 -5.73 -2.62
C GLN A 41 11.34 -4.99 -1.98
N TYR A 42 11.56 -3.76 -1.51
CA TYR A 42 10.48 -2.95 -0.95
C TYR A 42 9.48 -2.49 -2.01
N GLU A 43 9.93 -2.17 -3.23
CA GLU A 43 9.03 -1.87 -4.36
C GLU A 43 8.15 -3.08 -4.73
N GLU A 44 8.69 -4.30 -4.70
CA GLU A 44 7.92 -5.53 -4.91
C GLU A 44 6.89 -5.77 -3.79
N ILE A 45 7.23 -5.46 -2.54
CA ILE A 45 6.31 -5.55 -1.41
C ILE A 45 5.21 -4.49 -1.53
N LEU A 46 5.57 -3.25 -1.89
CA LEU A 46 4.63 -2.17 -2.11
C LEU A 46 3.59 -2.54 -3.18
N ALA A 47 4.04 -3.13 -4.29
CA ALA A 47 3.16 -3.58 -5.36
C ALA A 47 2.10 -4.58 -4.85
N LYS A 48 2.49 -5.52 -3.97
CA LYS A 48 1.56 -6.49 -3.36
C LYS A 48 0.52 -5.82 -2.46
N TYR A 49 0.94 -4.85 -1.64
CA TYR A 49 0.00 -4.12 -0.78
C TYR A 49 -0.96 -3.23 -1.58
N ILE A 50 -0.49 -2.59 -2.65
CA ILE A 50 -1.35 -1.83 -3.56
C ILE A 50 -2.36 -2.75 -4.26
N GLU A 51 -1.93 -3.94 -4.70
CA GLU A 51 -2.83 -4.93 -5.30
C GLU A 51 -3.91 -5.37 -4.31
N GLU A 52 -3.54 -5.72 -3.08
CA GLU A 52 -4.50 -6.11 -2.05
C GLU A 52 -5.48 -4.98 -1.71
N LEU A 53 -4.98 -3.75 -1.55
CA LEU A 53 -5.82 -2.58 -1.31
C LEU A 53 -6.81 -2.36 -2.47
N ASN A 54 -6.33 -2.48 -3.71
CA ASN A 54 -7.19 -2.38 -4.89
C ASN A 54 -8.26 -3.46 -4.91
N GLN A 55 -7.97 -4.70 -4.50
CA GLN A 55 -8.98 -5.75 -4.39
C GLN A 55 -10.05 -5.39 -3.34
N VAL A 56 -9.64 -4.98 -2.14
CA VAL A 56 -10.57 -4.58 -1.05
C VAL A 56 -11.44 -3.40 -1.48
N VAL A 57 -10.88 -2.41 -2.17
CA VAL A 57 -11.63 -1.24 -2.67
C VAL A 57 -12.51 -1.61 -3.88
N LYS A 58 -12.08 -2.54 -4.75
CA LYS A 58 -12.90 -3.01 -5.88
C LYS A 58 -14.15 -3.73 -5.41
N GLU A 59 -14.05 -4.52 -4.33
CA GLU A 59 -15.21 -5.12 -3.65
C GLU A 59 -16.20 -4.07 -3.13
N PHE A 60 -15.74 -2.84 -2.85
CA PHE A 60 -16.57 -1.74 -2.39
C PHE A 60 -17.24 -0.97 -3.55
N ASN A 61 -16.49 -0.65 -4.60
CA ASN A 61 -16.94 0.27 -5.65
C ASN A 61 -17.64 -0.36 -6.85
N GLY A 62 -17.62 -1.69 -7.01
CA GLY A 62 -18.15 -2.31 -8.23
C GLY A 62 -17.47 -1.76 -9.49
N ASN A 63 -16.27 -2.24 -9.81
CA ASN A 63 -15.53 -1.89 -11.04
C ASN A 63 -15.10 -0.41 -11.19
N LEU A 64 -14.40 0.18 -10.21
CA LEU A 64 -13.50 1.29 -10.49
C LEU A 64 -12.05 0.84 -10.31
N SER A 65 -11.40 0.60 -11.45
CA SER A 65 -9.98 0.27 -11.60
C SER A 65 -9.15 1.52 -11.38
N PHE A 66 -8.40 1.61 -10.28
CA PHE A 66 -7.31 2.58 -10.15
C PHE A 66 -6.12 2.03 -10.93
N ALA A 67 -6.09 2.30 -12.23
CA ALA A 67 -4.89 2.06 -13.02
C ALA A 67 -3.76 2.90 -12.42
N MET A 68 -2.66 2.25 -12.01
CA MET A 68 -1.41 2.92 -11.70
C MET A 68 -1.06 3.82 -12.88
N ALA A 69 -1.00 5.13 -12.64
CA ALA A 69 -0.47 6.07 -13.61
C ALA A 69 1.00 5.70 -13.86
N ALA A 70 1.28 5.34 -15.11
CA ALA A 70 2.61 5.07 -15.64
C ALA A 70 3.48 6.33 -15.72
#